data_AF-A0A9X9A5I4-F1
#
_entry.id   AF-A0A9X9A5I4-F1
#
_cell.length_a   1.000
_cell.length_b   1.000
_cell.length_c   1.000
_cell.angle_alpha   90.00
_cell.angle_beta   90.00
_cell.angle_gamma   90.00
#
_symmetry.space_group_name_H-M   'P 1'
#
loop_
_entity.id
_entity.type
_entity.pdbx_description
1 polymer ?
#
loop_
_entity_poly.entity_id
_entity_poly.type
_entity_poly.pdbx_seq_one_letter_code
_entity_poly.pdbx_strand_id
1 'polypeptide(L)'
;MKTPIFPGGTNDLKNELLVSGSFRNHSTTVNSIQSLVNQVSENQFQSYLTHLVSYPTRFSTSSFYKEAATWTREILNEMGYTTSSETIRVNNENSQNVIANKMGTNPDEEKHLIIITAHLDSVNHSGGPSSNAP
;
A
#
# COMPACT_ATOMS: atom_id res chain seq x y z
N MET A 1 17.86 -27.72 -14.28
CA MET A 1 18.66 -26.49 -14.07
C MET A 1 17.78 -25.30 -14.45
N LYS A 2 17.37 -24.47 -13.49
CA LYS A 2 16.62 -23.22 -13.74
C LYS A 2 17.54 -22.06 -13.38
N THR A 3 17.81 -21.18 -14.33
CA THR A 3 18.65 -19.99 -14.17
C THR A 3 17.83 -18.88 -13.51
N PRO A 4 18.35 -18.09 -12.56
CA PRO A 4 17.61 -16.99 -11.93
C PRO A 4 17.55 -15.77 -12.85
N ILE A 5 16.40 -15.07 -12.82
CA ILE A 5 16.07 -13.92 -13.68
C ILE A 5 16.53 -12.57 -13.07
N PHE A 6 17.13 -12.54 -11.88
CA PHE A 6 17.54 -11.30 -11.22
C PHE A 6 19.01 -11.35 -10.77
N PRO A 7 19.88 -10.44 -11.26
CA PRO A 7 21.25 -10.30 -10.78
C PRO A 7 21.23 -9.42 -9.53
N GLY A 8 21.30 -10.03 -8.34
CA GLY A 8 21.44 -9.24 -7.10
C GLY A 8 21.16 -9.94 -5.78
N GLY A 9 20.64 -11.17 -5.76
CA GLY A 9 20.47 -11.92 -4.51
C GLY A 9 21.78 -12.55 -4.05
N THR A 10 22.42 -12.02 -3.01
CA THR A 10 23.54 -12.69 -2.33
C THR A 10 23.03 -13.98 -1.69
N ASN A 11 23.51 -15.13 -2.14
CA ASN A 11 23.27 -16.43 -1.52
C ASN A 11 24.03 -16.52 -0.19
N ASP A 12 23.57 -15.80 0.84
CA ASP A 12 24.17 -15.87 2.16
C ASP A 12 23.47 -16.96 2.98
N LEU A 13 23.98 -18.19 2.86
CA LEU A 13 23.47 -19.42 3.49
C LEU A 13 23.64 -19.45 5.04
N LYS A 14 23.91 -18.30 5.68
CA LYS A 14 24.29 -18.24 7.11
C LYS A 14 23.31 -17.53 8.02
N ASN A 15 22.20 -17.02 7.50
CA ASN A 15 21.13 -16.38 8.29
C ASN A 15 19.78 -17.13 8.18
N GLU A 16 19.81 -18.46 8.16
CA GLU A 16 18.59 -19.22 8.47
C GLU A 16 18.30 -19.08 9.96
N LEU A 17 17.37 -18.17 10.29
CA LEU A 17 16.72 -18.12 11.58
C LEU A 17 16.16 -19.52 11.86
N LEU A 18 16.71 -20.24 12.84
CA LEU A 18 16.21 -21.54 13.26
C LEU A 18 14.82 -21.35 13.87
N VAL A 19 13.79 -21.44 13.04
CA VAL A 19 12.41 -21.45 13.48
C VAL A 19 12.08 -22.86 13.97
N SER A 20 12.41 -23.15 15.22
CA SER A 20 11.96 -24.36 15.92
C SER A 20 10.51 -24.19 16.36
N GLY A 21 9.61 -24.32 15.40
CA GLY A 21 8.17 -24.38 15.59
C GLY A 21 7.58 -25.01 14.34
N SER A 22 6.68 -25.98 14.49
CA SER A 22 6.03 -26.65 13.36
C SER A 22 5.08 -25.67 12.66
N PHE A 23 5.63 -24.73 11.89
CA PHE A 23 4.87 -24.03 10.87
C PHE A 23 4.58 -25.06 9.80
N ARG A 24 3.30 -25.40 9.62
CA ARG A 24 2.88 -26.17 8.46
C ARG A 24 3.38 -25.39 7.24
N ASN A 25 4.38 -25.94 6.56
CA ASN A 25 4.76 -25.51 5.23
C ASN A 25 3.54 -25.73 4.34
N HIS A 26 2.68 -24.72 4.23
CA HIS A 26 1.65 -24.62 3.21
C HIS A 26 2.33 -24.31 1.87
N SER A 27 3.22 -25.21 1.44
CA SER A 27 3.87 -25.22 0.12
C SER A 27 2.90 -25.73 -0.96
N THR A 28 1.62 -25.51 -0.74
CA THR A 28 0.59 -25.51 -1.78
C THR A 28 0.20 -24.05 -1.89
N THR A 29 0.46 -23.43 -3.02
CA THR A 29 -0.25 -22.20 -3.40
C THR A 29 -1.72 -22.47 -3.10
N VAL A 30 -2.26 -21.82 -2.07
CA VAL A 30 -3.66 -22.02 -1.72
C VAL A 30 -4.42 -21.47 -2.93
N ASN A 31 -5.09 -22.33 -3.69
CA ASN A 31 -5.67 -21.96 -4.98
C ASN A 31 -6.52 -20.68 -4.89
N SER A 32 -7.12 -20.40 -3.73
CA SER A 32 -7.82 -19.15 -3.44
C SER A 32 -6.94 -17.89 -3.50
N ILE A 33 -5.70 -17.94 -2.99
CA ILE A 33 -4.74 -16.83 -3.07
C ILE A 33 -4.37 -16.57 -4.54
N GLN A 34 -4.08 -17.61 -5.31
CA GLN A 34 -3.77 -17.43 -6.74
C GLN A 34 -4.95 -16.83 -7.51
N SER A 35 -6.18 -17.23 -7.20
CA SER A 35 -7.39 -16.61 -7.77
C SER A 35 -7.52 -15.13 -7.43
N LEU A 36 -7.08 -14.68 -6.24
CA LEU A 36 -7.02 -13.26 -5.89
C LEU A 36 -5.91 -12.53 -6.65
N VAL A 37 -4.73 -13.13 -6.74
CA VAL A 37 -3.59 -12.57 -7.51
C VAL A 37 -3.98 -12.38 -8.98
N ASN A 38 -4.71 -13.34 -9.57
CA ASN A 38 -5.16 -13.26 -10.96
C ASN A 38 -6.20 -12.15 -11.20
N GLN A 39 -6.81 -11.58 -10.16
CA GLN A 39 -7.72 -10.43 -10.27
C GLN A 39 -6.99 -9.09 -10.24
N VAL A 40 -5.70 -9.06 -9.91
CA VAL A 40 -4.90 -7.82 -9.94
C VAL A 40 -4.76 -7.35 -11.38
N SER A 41 -5.07 -6.08 -11.63
CA SER A 41 -5.00 -5.46 -12.95
C SER A 41 -3.82 -4.48 -13.01
N GLU A 42 -2.82 -4.81 -13.84
CA GLU A 42 -1.69 -3.93 -14.12
C GLU A 42 -2.14 -2.59 -14.70
N ASN A 43 -3.09 -2.61 -15.64
CA ASN A 43 -3.64 -1.39 -16.26
C ASN A 43 -4.32 -0.48 -15.23
N GLN A 44 -5.08 -1.06 -14.30
CA GLN A 44 -5.74 -0.28 -13.25
C GLN A 44 -4.70 0.34 -12.30
N PHE A 45 -3.71 -0.45 -11.90
CA PHE A 45 -2.59 0.02 -11.08
C PHE A 45 -1.83 1.16 -11.77
N GLN A 46 -1.48 1.00 -13.04
CA GLN A 46 -0.77 2.01 -13.81
C GLN A 46 -1.60 3.28 -13.99
N SER A 47 -2.92 3.17 -14.18
CA SER A 47 -3.82 4.32 -14.24
C SER A 47 -3.82 5.11 -12.92
N TYR A 48 -3.92 4.42 -11.78
CA TYR A 48 -3.87 5.07 -10.47
C TYR A 48 -2.51 5.72 -10.19
N LEU A 49 -1.43 5.02 -10.51
CA LEU A 49 -0.08 5.54 -10.36
C LEU A 49 0.12 6.80 -11.23
N THR A 50 -0.29 6.73 -12.50
CA THR A 50 -0.20 7.85 -13.45
C THR A 50 -0.96 9.07 -12.96
N HIS A 51 -2.17 8.87 -12.41
CA HIS A 51 -2.94 9.96 -11.81
C HIS A 51 -2.20 10.59 -10.62
N LEU A 52 -1.75 9.78 -9.66
CA LEU A 52 -1.06 10.29 -8.46
C LEU A 52 0.27 10.99 -8.78
N VAL A 53 1.02 10.54 -9.78
CA VAL A 53 2.29 11.18 -10.18
C VAL A 53 2.09 12.38 -11.11
N SER A 54 0.87 12.62 -11.61
CA SER A 54 0.55 13.79 -12.43
C SER A 54 0.50 15.10 -11.62
N TYR A 55 0.28 15.01 -10.31
CA TYR A 55 0.34 16.17 -9.41
C TYR A 55 1.77 16.74 -9.36
N PRO A 56 1.96 18.07 -9.49
CA PRO A 56 3.28 18.70 -9.41
C PRO A 56 4.01 18.42 -8.08
N THR A 57 3.23 18.25 -7.02
CA THR A 57 3.67 17.81 -5.70
C THR A 57 2.49 17.20 -4.97
N ARG A 58 2.74 16.33 -3.99
CA ARG A 58 1.76 15.93 -2.98
C ARG A 58 2.27 16.31 -1.59
N PHE A 59 2.99 17.42 -1.46
CA PHE A 59 3.44 17.92 -0.17
C PHE A 59 2.24 18.15 0.77
N SER A 60 2.32 17.64 2.00
CA SER A 60 1.17 17.39 2.88
C SER A 60 0.29 18.60 3.21
N THR A 61 0.80 19.83 3.10
CA THR A 61 0.04 21.06 3.37
C THR A 61 -0.36 21.81 2.09
N SER A 62 -0.02 21.29 0.92
CA SER A 62 -0.36 21.88 -0.38
C SER A 62 -1.80 21.62 -0.81
N SER A 63 -2.33 22.47 -1.69
CA SER A 63 -3.63 22.23 -2.34
C SER A 63 -3.64 20.96 -3.19
N PHE A 64 -2.53 20.63 -3.84
CA PHE A 64 -2.40 19.41 -4.65
C PHE A 64 -2.50 18.14 -3.80
N TYR A 65 -1.95 18.14 -2.58
CA TYR A 65 -2.18 17.04 -1.64
C TYR A 65 -3.65 16.90 -1.27
N LYS A 66 -4.34 18.01 -1.02
CA LYS A 66 -5.77 17.99 -0.73
C LYS A 66 -6.57 17.35 -1.86
N GLU A 67 -6.25 17.69 -3.11
CA GLU A 67 -6.85 17.08 -4.30
C GLU A 67 -6.56 15.59 -4.39
N ALA A 68 -5.29 15.18 -4.23
CA ALA A 68 -4.89 13.77 -4.26
C ALA A 68 -5.58 12.93 -3.16
N ALA A 69 -5.72 13.47 -1.96
CA ALA A 69 -6.40 12.82 -0.85
C ALA A 69 -7.92 12.73 -1.09
N THR A 70 -8.54 13.78 -1.65
CA THR A 70 -9.95 13.72 -2.07
C THR A 70 -10.17 12.64 -3.12
N TRP A 71 -9.33 12.61 -4.17
CA TRP A 71 -9.41 11.60 -5.22
C TRP A 71 -9.22 10.18 -4.67
N THR A 72 -8.22 9.97 -3.81
CA THR A 72 -7.96 8.66 -3.18
C THR A 72 -9.17 8.19 -2.37
N ARG A 73 -9.80 9.09 -1.62
CA ARG A 73 -11.02 8.81 -0.85
C ARG A 73 -12.18 8.41 -1.75
N GLU A 74 -12.36 9.08 -2.89
CA GLU A 74 -13.40 8.77 -3.87
C GLU A 74 -13.20 7.38 -4.49
N ILE A 75 -11.98 7.05 -4.90
CA ILE A 75 -11.62 5.71 -5.42
C ILE A 75 -11.90 4.62 -4.39
N LEU A 76 -11.51 4.82 -3.12
CA LEU A 76 -11.78 3.85 -2.04
C LEU A 76 -13.29 3.71 -1.79
N ASN A 77 -14.06 4.80 -1.89
CA ASN A 77 -15.50 4.74 -1.79
C ASN A 77 -16.14 3.95 -2.94
N GLU A 78 -15.67 4.14 -4.18
CA GLU A 78 -16.09 3.36 -5.36
C GLU A 78 -15.78 1.85 -5.22
N MET A 79 -14.70 1.50 -4.53
CA MET A 79 -14.36 0.11 -4.17
C MET A 79 -15.25 -0.48 -3.06
N GLY A 80 -16.21 0.29 -2.55
CA GLY A 80 -17.17 -0.13 -1.54
C GLY A 80 -16.66 -0.06 -0.10
N TYR A 81 -15.69 0.82 0.18
CA TYR A 81 -15.30 1.16 1.54
C TYR A 81 -16.15 2.33 2.05
N THR A 82 -16.44 2.35 3.35
CA THR A 82 -16.93 3.55 4.03
C THR A 82 -15.74 4.45 4.32
N THR A 83 -15.73 5.65 3.75
CA THR A 83 -14.56 6.54 3.81
C THR A 83 -14.81 7.81 4.63
N SER A 84 -13.76 8.32 5.28
CA SER A 84 -13.74 9.64 5.93
C SER A 84 -12.41 10.35 5.67
N SER A 85 -12.41 11.67 5.89
CA SER A 85 -11.19 12.48 5.93
C SER A 85 -11.02 13.02 7.34
N GLU A 86 -9.86 12.77 7.96
CA GLU A 86 -9.51 13.25 9.29
C GLU A 86 -8.49 14.38 9.18
N THR A 87 -8.86 15.58 9.64
CA THR A 87 -7.95 16.73 9.61
C THR A 87 -6.85 16.58 10.65
N ILE A 88 -5.61 16.82 10.25
CA ILE A 88 -4.43 16.83 11.12
C ILE A 88 -3.69 18.17 11.00
N ARG A 89 -2.81 18.45 11.98
CA ARG A 89 -1.97 19.66 11.99
C ARG A 89 -0.52 19.30 11.74
N VAL A 90 0.11 19.97 10.78
CA VAL A 90 1.53 19.84 10.44
C VAL A 90 2.14 21.24 10.49
N ASN A 91 3.03 21.52 11.45
CA ASN A 91 3.70 22.82 11.60
C ASN A 91 2.78 24.05 11.44
N ASN A 92 1.64 24.03 12.14
CA ASN A 92 0.61 25.08 12.10
C ASN A 92 -0.16 25.22 10.77
N GLU A 93 -0.03 24.26 9.86
CA GLU A 93 -0.88 24.14 8.67
C GLU A 93 -1.77 22.89 8.77
N ASN A 94 -2.86 22.88 7.99
CA ASN A 94 -3.79 21.76 7.95
C ASN A 94 -3.33 20.75 6.89
N SER A 95 -3.41 19.47 7.24
CA SER A 95 -3.33 18.35 6.33
C SER A 95 -4.47 17.37 6.67
N GLN A 96 -4.54 16.21 6.02
CA GLN A 96 -5.63 15.27 6.24
C GLN A 96 -5.22 13.82 6.00
N ASN A 97 -5.68 12.90 6.85
CA ASN A 97 -5.59 11.47 6.58
C ASN A 97 -6.88 10.98 5.91
N VAL A 98 -6.75 10.04 4.97
CA VAL A 98 -7.90 9.32 4.41
C VAL A 98 -8.06 8.01 5.17
N ILE A 99 -9.24 7.76 5.72
CA ILE A 99 -9.59 6.51 6.39
C ILE A 99 -10.63 5.78 5.56
N ALA A 100 -10.43 4.49 5.30
CA ALA A 100 -11.36 3.64 4.57
C ALA A 100 -11.60 2.35 5.34
N ASN A 101 -12.86 2.12 5.72
CA ASN A 101 -13.28 0.96 6.51
C ASN A 101 -14.12 0.00 5.66
N LYS A 102 -13.90 -1.30 5.83
CA LYS A 102 -14.75 -2.35 5.24
C LYS A 102 -15.08 -3.37 6.31
N MET A 103 -16.37 -3.58 6.53
CA MET A 103 -16.83 -4.58 7.50
C MET A 103 -16.52 -5.98 6.98
N GLY A 104 -15.88 -6.79 7.82
CA GLY A 104 -15.72 -8.22 7.57
C GLY A 104 -17.09 -8.91 7.49
N THR A 105 -17.17 -10.00 6.71
CA THR A 105 -18.41 -10.74 6.47
C THR A 105 -18.53 -12.01 7.31
N ASN A 106 -17.49 -12.40 8.06
CA ASN A 106 -17.53 -13.58 8.91
C ASN A 106 -18.12 -13.21 10.29
N PRO A 107 -19.32 -13.72 10.66
CA PRO A 107 -19.94 -13.42 11.94
C PRO A 107 -19.31 -14.15 13.13
N ASP A 108 -18.55 -15.23 12.88
CA ASP A 108 -18.07 -16.17 13.89
C ASP A 108 -16.58 -16.02 14.23
N GLU A 109 -15.86 -15.15 13.52
CA GLU A 109 -14.49 -14.80 13.88
C GLU A 109 -14.49 -13.80 15.05
N GLU A 110 -13.58 -13.99 16.01
CA GLU A 110 -13.23 -12.95 16.98
C GLU A 110 -12.98 -11.64 16.22
N LYS A 111 -13.31 -10.48 16.81
CA LYS A 111 -13.25 -9.17 16.14
C LYS A 111 -11.81 -8.85 15.67
N HIS A 112 -11.43 -9.35 14.51
CA HIS A 112 -10.12 -9.13 13.92
C HIS A 112 -10.14 -7.81 13.15
N LEU A 113 -9.23 -6.93 13.51
CA LEU A 113 -8.97 -5.69 12.78
C LEU A 113 -7.71 -5.87 11.95
N ILE A 114 -7.85 -5.75 10.62
CA ILE A 114 -6.73 -5.70 9.70
C ILE A 114 -6.50 -4.24 9.32
N ILE A 115 -5.32 -3.72 9.63
CA ILE A 115 -4.91 -2.36 9.26
C ILE A 115 -3.89 -2.45 8.12
N ILE A 116 -4.21 -1.81 7.01
CA ILE A 116 -3.29 -1.59 5.89
C ILE A 116 -3.06 -0.08 5.83
N THR A 117 -1.80 0.35 5.85
CA THR A 117 -1.44 1.77 5.88
C THR A 117 -0.34 2.09 4.87
N ALA A 118 -0.36 3.32 4.36
CA ALA A 118 0.64 3.90 3.48
C ALA A 118 0.59 5.43 3.63
N HIS A 119 1.66 6.10 3.24
CA HIS A 119 1.67 7.56 3.13
C HIS A 119 1.30 7.97 1.69
N LEU A 120 0.50 9.04 1.56
CA LEU A 120 0.07 9.57 0.26
C LEU A 120 0.91 10.77 -0.16
N ASP A 121 1.42 11.50 0.83
CA ASP A 121 2.19 12.71 0.62
C ASP A 121 3.54 12.41 -0.04
N SER A 122 4.05 13.42 -0.74
CA SER A 122 5.38 13.39 -1.33
C SER A 122 6.24 14.49 -0.72
N VAL A 123 7.53 14.22 -0.71
CA VAL A 123 8.57 15.21 -0.48
C VAL A 123 9.30 15.43 -1.79
N ASN A 124 9.42 16.69 -2.20
CA ASN A 124 10.21 17.03 -3.38
C ASN A 124 11.66 17.23 -2.91
N HIS A 125 12.48 16.17 -2.99
CA HIS A 125 13.91 16.30 -2.73
C HIS A 125 14.64 16.86 -3.96
N SER A 126 15.69 17.64 -3.73
CA SER A 126 16.58 18.18 -4.77
C SER A 126 17.31 17.10 -5.60
N GLY A 127 17.13 15.80 -5.30
CA GLY A 127 17.72 14.68 -6.05
C GLY A 127 16.71 13.78 -6.80
N GLY A 128 15.42 14.14 -6.84
CA GLY A 128 14.41 13.38 -7.60
C GLY A 128 14.16 11.95 -7.05
N PRO A 129 13.59 11.03 -7.87
CA PRO A 129 13.16 9.69 -7.45
C PRO A 129 14.25 8.77 -6.87
N SER A 130 15.52 9.10 -7.08
CA SER A 130 16.68 8.36 -6.56
C SER A 130 17.14 8.81 -5.17
N SER A 131 16.48 9.80 -4.56
CA SER A 131 16.78 10.24 -3.19
C SER A 131 16.20 9.24 -2.18
N ASN A 132 16.86 9.06 -1.03
CA ASN A 132 16.28 8.29 0.08
C ASN A 132 14.90 8.88 0.43
N ALA A 133 13.89 8.02 0.54
CA ALA A 133 12.65 8.43 1.18
C ALA A 133 12.93 8.81 2.65
N PRO A 134 12.23 9.82 3.21
CA PRO A 134 12.31 10.14 4.64
C PRO A 134 11.92 8.98 5.54
#